data_AF-A0A5J4DT29-F1
#
_entry.id   AF-A0A5J4DT29-F1
#
_cell.length_a   1.000
_cell.length_b   1.000
_cell.length_c   1.000
_cell.angle_alpha   90.00
_cell.angle_beta   90.00
_cell.angle_gamma   90.00
#
_symmetry.space_group_name_H-M   'P 1'
#
loop_
_entity.id
_entity.type
_entity.pdbx_description
1 polymer ?
#
loop_
_entity_poly.entity_id
_entity_poly.type
_entity_poly.pdbx_seq_one_letter_code
_entity_poly.pdbx_strand_id
1 'polypeptide(L)'
;MLGVTVSRDSTHSVHPLRKVRATDSIVDRDRRAFLKIAIAQGIAAPVALATLESPAHANPATVQQLATSPARKGAMRLSSPKIGDLHASGAIVRDFADPHLELLRLLREAAEIEHALMIQYLFCAFSLRKPYSDLAGYGSATADNMIGVAIQEMQHLSAVNRFLVALGSCPHLDRQDFPYEPDIYPFVFQLEPLSKAALAKYVYTEAPADVFNVSLAKNKEDKAFAERVLVELGAENKTNQVGSLYRSVLDMLSEIDGIPDGPLTSDEVAKWKEDLRRIMDEGETDHFNFFRDVFEARHPAFRGKTDVWSLSPTDAFYPSHDLTRNPTAYIGHPNQIEKPKALILAWLGNLHYWIALSTLDYAYRTGDDGALDHATAQMMTAIWPIAIELPQYQAGLPFDPLSMGYALGANPKQTKRIIAAFGREALNFATAIEHRLPENYDKKSTEDLIAYMRA
;
A
#
# COMPACT_ATOMS: atom_id res chain seq x y z
N MET A 1 -79.78 22.27 -15.18
CA MET A 1 -79.27 22.79 -16.46
C MET A 1 -77.84 23.22 -16.22
N LEU A 2 -76.74 22.67 -16.74
CA LEU A 2 -76.34 21.55 -17.62
C LEU A 2 -74.97 21.14 -17.00
N GLY A 3 -74.49 19.90 -16.88
CA GLY A 3 -74.75 18.65 -17.57
C GLY A 3 -73.42 18.09 -18.10
N VAL A 4 -72.97 16.96 -17.52
CA VAL A 4 -72.18 15.85 -18.14
C VAL A 4 -70.65 16.13 -18.31
N THR A 5 -69.65 15.30 -17.93
CA THR A 5 -69.51 13.82 -17.98
C THR A 5 -68.36 13.31 -17.06
N VAL A 6 -68.45 12.02 -16.72
CA VAL A 6 -67.56 11.14 -15.93
C VAL A 6 -66.46 10.48 -16.81
N SER A 7 -65.26 10.15 -16.28
CA SER A 7 -64.66 8.78 -16.31
C SER A 7 -63.18 8.67 -15.83
N ARG A 8 -63.02 7.90 -14.74
CA ARG A 8 -62.05 6.85 -14.34
C ARG A 8 -60.52 6.91 -14.56
N ASP A 9 -59.85 6.65 -13.43
CA ASP A 9 -58.73 5.73 -13.13
C ASP A 9 -57.39 5.82 -13.89
N SER A 10 -56.32 6.11 -13.14
CA SER A 10 -55.36 5.05 -12.78
C SER A 10 -54.45 5.48 -11.62
N THR A 11 -54.28 4.52 -10.72
CA THR A 11 -53.57 4.54 -9.45
C THR A 11 -52.05 4.45 -9.63
N HIS A 12 -51.28 5.29 -8.95
CA HIS A 12 -49.96 4.90 -8.44
C HIS A 12 -49.80 5.35 -6.99
N SER A 13 -49.66 4.36 -6.11
CA SER A 13 -49.45 4.52 -4.67
C SER A 13 -48.04 5.03 -4.40
N VAL A 14 -47.94 6.18 -3.74
CA VAL A 14 -46.70 6.67 -3.15
C VAL A 14 -46.65 6.20 -1.70
N HIS A 15 -45.71 5.29 -1.40
CA HIS A 15 -45.39 4.91 -0.03
C HIS A 15 -44.89 6.13 0.76
N PRO A 16 -45.20 6.22 2.07
CA PRO A 16 -44.92 7.42 2.85
C PRO A 16 -43.41 7.58 3.10
N LEU A 17 -42.89 8.75 2.73
CA LEU A 17 -41.57 9.24 3.15
C LEU A 17 -41.47 9.17 4.68
N ARG A 18 -40.59 8.29 5.14
CA ARG A 18 -40.13 8.24 6.54
C ARG A 18 -39.58 9.62 6.90
N LYS A 19 -40.31 10.38 7.71
CA LYS A 19 -39.82 11.63 8.32
C LYS A 19 -38.57 11.32 9.13
N VAL A 20 -37.41 11.70 8.59
CA VAL A 20 -36.16 11.80 9.35
C VAL A 20 -36.41 12.80 10.48
N ARG A 21 -36.30 12.35 11.73
CA ARG A 21 -36.43 13.23 12.89
C ARG A 21 -35.22 14.15 12.94
N ALA A 22 -35.46 15.45 13.15
CA ALA A 22 -34.45 16.51 13.25
C ALA A 22 -33.54 16.41 14.49
N THR A 23 -33.47 15.25 15.15
CA THR A 23 -32.68 15.02 16.37
C THR A 23 -31.44 14.14 16.13
N ASP A 24 -31.31 13.51 14.96
CA ASP A 24 -30.11 12.71 14.62
C ASP A 24 -28.99 13.56 13.96
N SER A 25 -29.26 14.81 13.60
CA SER A 25 -28.33 15.68 12.86
C SER A 25 -27.61 16.73 13.73
N ILE A 26 -27.93 16.80 15.03
CA ILE A 26 -27.43 17.90 15.89
C ILE A 26 -26.01 17.61 16.39
N VAL A 27 -25.65 16.34 16.63
CA VAL A 27 -24.30 15.95 17.08
C VAL A 27 -23.24 16.11 15.98
N ASP A 28 -23.60 15.83 14.72
CA ASP A 28 -22.69 15.88 13.57
C ASP A 28 -22.36 17.33 13.14
N ARG A 29 -23.29 18.27 13.38
CA ARG A 29 -23.08 19.68 13.05
C ARG A 29 -22.03 20.33 13.95
N ASP A 30 -22.00 19.97 15.23
CA ASP A 30 -21.02 20.44 16.20
C ASP A 30 -19.64 19.84 15.95
N ARG A 31 -19.57 18.54 15.58
CA ARG A 31 -18.32 17.88 15.17
C ARG A 31 -17.72 18.51 13.92
N ARG A 32 -18.53 18.76 12.88
CA ARG A 32 -18.04 19.41 11.65
C ARG A 32 -17.65 20.87 11.87
N ALA A 33 -18.39 21.61 12.71
CA ALA A 33 -18.04 22.98 13.05
C ALA A 33 -16.71 23.04 13.83
N PHE A 34 -16.54 22.16 14.82
CA PHE A 34 -15.29 22.03 15.56
C PHE A 34 -14.12 21.65 14.64
N LEU A 35 -14.28 20.63 13.79
CA LEU A 35 -13.23 20.22 12.85
C LEU A 35 -12.84 21.37 11.92
N LYS A 36 -13.82 22.13 11.40
CA LYS A 36 -13.54 23.32 10.58
C LYS A 36 -12.78 24.40 11.35
N ILE A 37 -13.15 24.67 12.60
CA ILE A 37 -12.48 25.66 13.44
C ILE A 37 -11.05 25.21 13.77
N ALA A 38 -10.87 23.94 14.16
CA ALA A 38 -9.57 23.37 14.48
C ALA A 38 -8.64 23.37 13.26
N ILE A 39 -9.12 22.94 12.09
CA ILE A 39 -8.39 23.01 10.82
C ILE A 39 -8.03 24.47 10.48
N ALA A 40 -8.96 25.42 10.68
CA ALA A 40 -8.69 26.84 10.45
C ALA A 40 -7.66 27.43 11.43
N GLN A 41 -7.47 26.81 12.60
CA GLN A 41 -6.43 27.14 13.58
C GLN A 41 -5.13 26.36 13.34
N GLY A 42 -5.02 25.61 12.23
CA GLY A 42 -3.82 24.85 11.87
C GLY A 42 -3.69 23.51 12.58
N ILE A 43 -4.74 23.03 13.25
CA ILE A 43 -4.77 21.71 13.88
C ILE A 43 -5.17 20.69 12.80
N ALA A 44 -4.33 19.67 12.59
CA ALA A 44 -4.66 18.59 11.67
C ALA A 44 -5.99 17.93 12.08
N ALA A 45 -6.86 17.68 11.11
CA ALA A 45 -8.22 17.19 11.36
C ALA A 45 -8.29 15.91 12.23
N PRO A 46 -7.35 14.94 12.12
CA PRO A 46 -7.30 13.77 13.01
C PRO A 46 -6.95 14.14 14.47
N VAL A 47 -6.11 15.14 14.69
CA VAL A 47 -5.78 15.69 16.03
C VAL A 47 -7.03 16.31 16.65
N ALA A 48 -7.78 17.09 15.88
CA ALA A 48 -9.04 17.67 16.32
C ALA A 48 -10.06 16.58 16.72
N LEU A 49 -10.16 15.48 15.96
CA LEU A 49 -11.01 14.33 16.32
C LEU A 49 -10.59 13.69 17.65
N ALA A 50 -9.29 13.50 17.88
CA ALA A 50 -8.79 12.94 19.14
C ALA A 50 -9.16 13.83 20.35
N THR A 51 -9.12 15.16 20.18
CA THR A 51 -9.48 16.11 21.24
C THR A 51 -10.97 16.15 21.57
N LEU A 52 -11.85 15.93 20.60
CA LEU A 52 -13.32 15.92 20.79
C LEU A 52 -13.79 14.78 21.69
N GLU A 53 -13.06 13.68 21.72
CA GLU A 53 -13.43 12.48 22.48
C GLU A 53 -12.70 12.38 23.83
N SER A 54 -12.01 13.44 24.25
CA SER A 54 -11.44 13.61 25.59
C SER A 54 -12.29 14.60 26.42
N PRO A 55 -12.62 14.30 27.69
CA PRO A 55 -13.48 15.17 28.47
C PRO A 55 -12.67 16.30 29.12
N ALA A 56 -12.51 17.45 28.45
CA ALA A 56 -12.32 18.76 29.10
C ALA A 56 -12.26 19.96 28.11
N HIS A 57 -13.16 20.93 28.36
CA HIS A 57 -13.11 22.37 28.11
C HIS A 57 -12.92 22.92 26.68
N ALA A 58 -14.04 23.35 26.08
CA ALA A 58 -14.06 24.31 24.97
C ALA A 58 -14.75 25.63 25.42
N ASN A 59 -14.11 26.76 25.13
CA ASN A 59 -14.67 28.11 25.27
C ASN A 59 -14.55 28.80 23.88
N PRO A 60 -15.62 29.38 23.30
CA PRO A 60 -15.62 29.77 21.88
C PRO A 60 -15.46 31.27 21.65
N ALA A 61 -14.60 31.63 20.69
CA ALA A 61 -14.51 32.93 19.99
C ALA A 61 -13.45 32.76 18.88
N THR A 62 -13.53 33.19 17.62
CA THR A 62 -14.44 33.98 16.79
C THR A 62 -14.12 33.63 15.32
N VAL A 63 -15.10 33.69 14.42
CA VAL A 63 -14.98 33.41 12.97
C VAL A 63 -14.77 34.70 12.17
N GLN A 64 -13.89 34.69 11.15
CA GLN A 64 -14.06 35.52 9.95
C GLN A 64 -13.41 34.86 8.71
N GLN A 65 -14.15 34.93 7.59
CA GLN A 65 -13.93 34.35 6.26
C GLN A 65 -12.70 34.87 5.50
N LEU A 66 -12.19 34.06 4.54
CA LEU A 66 -12.11 34.40 3.10
C LEU A 66 -11.73 33.17 2.27
N ALA A 67 -12.30 33.08 1.06
CA ALA A 67 -12.18 31.95 0.14
C ALA A 67 -11.67 32.41 -1.24
N THR A 68 -11.16 31.42 -1.99
CA THR A 68 -11.05 31.27 -3.46
C THR A 68 -9.81 31.78 -4.19
N SER A 69 -9.15 30.85 -4.91
CA SER A 69 -8.71 31.03 -6.31
C SER A 69 -8.27 29.70 -6.98
N PRO A 70 -8.22 29.64 -8.33
CA PRO A 70 -8.63 28.47 -9.13
C PRO A 70 -7.49 27.64 -9.76
N ALA A 71 -7.87 26.44 -10.22
CA ALA A 71 -7.06 25.50 -10.98
C ALA A 71 -6.61 26.04 -12.35
N ARG A 72 -5.36 25.79 -12.72
CA ARG A 72 -4.81 26.05 -14.07
C ARG A 72 -4.90 24.80 -14.95
N LYS A 73 -5.44 25.00 -16.15
CA LYS A 73 -5.43 24.06 -17.29
C LYS A 73 -4.24 24.36 -18.20
N GLY A 74 -3.66 23.31 -18.78
CA GLY A 74 -3.09 23.36 -20.13
C GLY A 74 -1.70 22.74 -20.28
N ALA A 75 -1.63 21.63 -21.03
CA ALA A 75 -0.54 21.35 -21.95
C ALA A 75 -1.00 20.35 -23.02
N MET A 76 -0.53 20.57 -24.24
CA MET A 76 -0.90 19.96 -25.52
C MET A 76 -0.66 18.44 -25.60
N ARG A 77 -1.62 17.71 -26.19
CA ARG A 77 -1.42 16.35 -26.70
C ARG A 77 -0.89 16.41 -28.13
N LEU A 78 0.32 15.92 -28.35
CA LEU A 78 0.79 15.49 -29.66
C LEU A 78 0.32 14.04 -29.90
N SER A 79 -0.13 13.77 -31.11
CA SER A 79 -0.72 12.49 -31.52
C SER A 79 0.34 11.41 -31.72
N SER A 80 0.30 10.35 -30.91
CA SER A 80 1.12 9.15 -31.07
C SER A 80 0.42 8.08 -31.93
N PRO A 81 1.17 7.19 -32.61
CA PRO A 81 0.63 6.19 -33.53
C PRO A 81 -0.16 5.09 -32.81
N LYS A 82 -0.91 4.28 -33.56
CA LYS A 82 -1.80 3.23 -33.03
C LYS A 82 -1.04 2.16 -32.22
N ILE A 83 -1.22 2.22 -30.90
CA ILE A 83 -0.71 1.32 -29.83
C ILE A 83 -1.43 -0.06 -29.83
N GLY A 84 -1.84 -0.58 -31.00
CA GLY A 84 -2.70 -1.76 -31.08
C GLY A 84 -1.97 -3.09 -30.85
N ASP A 85 -0.72 -3.21 -31.30
CA ASP A 85 -0.10 -4.52 -31.53
C ASP A 85 1.10 -4.85 -30.61
N LEU A 86 1.54 -3.92 -29.74
CA LEU A 86 2.69 -4.13 -28.84
C LEU A 86 2.32 -4.75 -27.48
N HIS A 87 1.09 -4.54 -26.99
CA HIS A 87 0.65 -5.08 -25.70
C HIS A 87 0.46 -6.60 -25.67
N ALA A 88 0.34 -7.23 -26.84
CA ALA A 88 0.12 -8.67 -26.95
C ALA A 88 1.39 -9.51 -26.70
N SER A 89 2.59 -8.91 -26.70
CA SER A 89 3.85 -9.66 -26.53
C SER A 89 4.36 -9.73 -25.09
N GLY A 90 3.74 -9.02 -24.14
CA GLY A 90 4.24 -8.92 -22.76
C GLY A 90 5.62 -8.27 -22.63
N ALA A 91 6.08 -7.56 -23.66
CA ALA A 91 7.35 -6.85 -23.65
C ALA A 91 7.12 -5.44 -23.12
N ILE A 92 7.89 -5.05 -22.10
CA ILE A 92 7.90 -3.68 -21.59
C ILE A 92 8.42 -2.76 -22.70
N VAL A 93 7.65 -1.72 -22.99
CA VAL A 93 8.01 -0.75 -24.02
C VAL A 93 9.18 0.08 -23.49
N ARG A 94 10.26 0.16 -24.29
CA ARG A 94 11.40 1.04 -24.00
C ARG A 94 11.02 2.48 -24.31
N ASP A 95 11.19 3.35 -23.33
CA ASP A 95 10.81 4.77 -23.46
C ASP A 95 12.01 5.64 -23.82
N PHE A 96 13.19 5.33 -23.28
CA PHE A 96 14.40 6.11 -23.51
C PHE A 96 15.40 5.36 -24.40
N ALA A 97 15.92 6.05 -25.41
CA ALA A 97 17.01 5.53 -26.24
C ALA A 97 18.32 5.43 -25.45
N ASP A 98 18.54 6.32 -24.47
CA ASP A 98 19.70 6.26 -23.58
C ASP A 98 19.56 5.09 -22.58
N PRO A 99 20.51 4.14 -22.52
CA PRO A 99 20.39 2.95 -21.68
C PRO A 99 20.44 3.25 -20.18
N HIS A 100 21.15 4.30 -19.76
CA HIS A 100 21.20 4.69 -18.36
C HIS A 100 19.87 5.31 -17.92
N LEU A 101 19.30 6.21 -18.74
CA LEU A 101 17.97 6.76 -18.47
C LEU A 101 16.89 5.67 -18.45
N GLU A 102 16.97 4.71 -19.37
CA GLU A 102 16.03 3.58 -19.41
C GLU A 102 16.18 2.67 -18.19
N LEU A 103 17.41 2.34 -17.78
CA LEU A 103 17.65 1.57 -16.57
C LEU A 103 17.09 2.27 -15.32
N LEU A 104 17.30 3.59 -15.19
CA LEU A 104 16.74 4.35 -14.08
C LEU A 104 15.21 4.33 -14.07
N ARG A 105 14.56 4.42 -15.24
CA ARG A 105 13.10 4.30 -15.37
C ARG A 105 12.62 2.93 -14.86
N LEU A 106 13.18 1.84 -15.41
CA LEU A 106 12.81 0.47 -15.05
C LEU A 106 13.03 0.16 -13.56
N LEU A 107 14.11 0.66 -12.96
CA LEU A 107 14.37 0.50 -11.52
C LEU A 107 13.39 1.27 -10.64
N ARG A 108 12.89 2.43 -11.09
CA ARG A 108 11.83 3.15 -10.36
C ARG A 108 10.52 2.38 -10.42
N GLU A 109 10.16 1.82 -11.57
CA GLU A 109 9.01 0.92 -11.69
C GLU A 109 9.15 -0.33 -10.82
N ALA A 110 10.34 -0.94 -10.77
CA ALA A 110 10.60 -2.06 -9.88
C ALA A 110 10.37 -1.66 -8.43
N ALA A 111 10.94 -0.53 -7.98
CA ALA A 111 10.72 -0.03 -6.62
C ALA A 111 9.24 0.22 -6.29
N GLU A 112 8.44 0.73 -7.24
CA GLU A 112 7.00 0.90 -7.05
C GLU A 112 6.28 -0.43 -6.86
N ILE A 113 6.66 -1.46 -7.63
CA ILE A 113 6.09 -2.81 -7.55
C ILE A 113 6.46 -3.49 -6.24
N GLU A 114 7.74 -3.51 -5.88
CA GLU A 114 8.22 -4.10 -4.61
C GLU A 114 7.49 -3.46 -3.42
N HIS A 115 7.37 -2.13 -3.43
CA HIS A 115 6.67 -1.41 -2.37
C HIS A 115 5.16 -1.74 -2.35
N ALA A 116 4.51 -1.81 -3.51
CA ALA A 116 3.10 -2.14 -3.63
C ALA A 116 2.79 -3.57 -3.15
N LEU A 117 3.61 -4.55 -3.54
CA LEU A 117 3.50 -5.95 -3.11
C LEU A 117 3.67 -6.05 -1.59
N MET A 118 4.74 -5.45 -1.07
CA MET A 118 5.05 -5.42 0.37
C MET A 118 3.85 -4.99 1.22
N ILE A 119 3.22 -3.84 0.91
CA ILE A 119 2.10 -3.35 1.72
C ILE A 119 0.80 -4.16 1.53
N GLN A 120 0.58 -4.74 0.35
CA GLN A 120 -0.54 -5.67 0.12
C GLN A 120 -0.38 -6.94 0.96
N TYR A 121 0.84 -7.47 1.02
CA TYR A 121 1.17 -8.66 1.82
C TYR A 121 1.04 -8.39 3.31
N LEU A 122 1.54 -7.24 3.79
CA LEU A 122 1.31 -6.81 5.16
C LEU A 122 -0.18 -6.65 5.49
N PHE A 123 -0.96 -6.01 4.62
CA PHE A 123 -2.39 -5.83 4.84
C PHE A 123 -3.12 -7.18 4.94
N CYS A 124 -2.80 -8.11 4.04
CA CYS A 124 -3.30 -9.47 4.11
C CYS A 124 -2.87 -10.20 5.39
N ALA A 125 -1.62 -10.08 5.80
CA ALA A 125 -1.13 -10.70 7.03
C ALA A 125 -1.87 -10.18 8.27
N PHE A 126 -2.03 -8.86 8.39
CA PHE A 126 -2.76 -8.26 9.52
C PHE A 126 -4.27 -8.48 9.46
N SER A 127 -4.82 -8.91 8.32
CA SER A 127 -6.22 -9.33 8.23
C SER A 127 -6.48 -10.72 8.83
N LEU A 128 -5.46 -11.55 9.02
CA LEU A 128 -5.63 -12.93 9.49
C LEU A 128 -6.11 -12.98 10.95
N ARG A 129 -7.06 -13.89 11.21
CA ARG A 129 -7.57 -14.13 12.56
C ARG A 129 -6.55 -14.92 13.38
N LYS A 130 -6.62 -14.77 14.71
CA LYS A 130 -5.71 -15.42 15.67
C LYS A 130 -5.46 -16.93 15.44
N PRO A 131 -6.44 -17.78 15.05
CA PRO A 131 -6.17 -19.19 14.78
C PRO A 131 -5.18 -19.45 13.62
N TYR A 132 -4.94 -18.44 12.78
CA TYR A 132 -4.07 -18.46 11.61
C TYR A 132 -2.82 -17.58 11.80
N SER A 133 -2.41 -17.31 13.05
CA SER A 133 -1.22 -16.49 13.34
C SER A 133 0.06 -17.05 12.71
N ASP A 134 0.18 -18.37 12.59
CA ASP A 134 1.32 -19.01 11.93
C ASP A 134 1.36 -18.71 10.43
N LEU A 135 0.21 -18.49 9.77
CA LEU A 135 0.15 -18.03 8.38
C LEU A 135 0.48 -16.53 8.28
N ALA A 136 0.15 -15.75 9.31
CA ALA A 136 0.48 -14.33 9.36
C ALA A 136 1.98 -14.10 9.50
N GLY A 137 2.62 -14.78 10.47
CA GLY A 137 4.05 -14.66 10.73
C GLY A 137 4.41 -13.80 11.94
N TYR A 138 5.71 -13.80 12.27
CA TYR A 138 6.24 -13.22 13.51
C TYR A 138 7.40 -12.23 13.33
N GLY A 139 7.65 -11.76 12.10
CA GLY A 139 8.63 -10.70 11.84
C GLY A 139 10.03 -11.16 11.42
N SER A 140 10.16 -12.34 10.81
CA SER A 140 11.41 -12.84 10.21
C SER A 140 11.27 -12.99 8.69
N ALA A 141 12.32 -12.66 7.93
CA ALA A 141 12.35 -12.85 6.47
C ALA A 141 12.34 -14.36 6.13
N THR A 142 11.19 -14.87 5.70
CA THR A 142 10.97 -16.28 5.35
C THR A 142 9.83 -16.41 4.35
N ALA A 143 9.89 -17.37 3.44
CA ALA A 143 8.82 -17.68 2.50
C ALA A 143 7.82 -18.74 3.03
N ASP A 144 7.62 -18.81 4.36
CA ASP A 144 6.69 -19.74 5.01
C ASP A 144 5.48 -19.04 5.64
N ASN A 145 5.44 -17.70 5.62
CA ASN A 145 4.34 -16.91 6.15
C ASN A 145 4.25 -15.53 5.46
N MET A 146 3.08 -14.89 5.57
CA MET A 146 2.78 -13.65 4.83
C MET A 146 3.72 -12.49 5.19
N ILE A 147 4.02 -12.29 6.48
CA ILE A 147 4.92 -11.22 6.93
C ILE A 147 6.36 -11.49 6.47
N GLY A 148 6.79 -12.74 6.46
CA GLY A 148 8.13 -13.10 6.04
C GLY A 148 8.36 -12.80 4.56
N VAL A 149 7.38 -13.13 3.71
CA VAL A 149 7.37 -12.71 2.30
C VAL A 149 7.38 -11.19 2.20
N ALA A 150 6.54 -10.48 2.96
CA ALA A 150 6.56 -9.02 2.96
C ALA A 150 7.91 -8.41 3.40
N ILE A 151 8.66 -9.08 4.29
CA ILE A 151 10.01 -8.64 4.68
C ILE A 151 11.02 -8.93 3.56
N GLN A 152 10.87 -10.02 2.79
CA GLN A 152 11.67 -10.23 1.58
C GLN A 152 11.40 -9.12 0.55
N GLU A 153 10.14 -8.68 0.36
CA GLU A 153 9.85 -7.51 -0.48
C GLU A 153 10.49 -6.22 0.05
N MET A 154 10.60 -6.03 1.37
CA MET A 154 11.37 -4.91 1.95
C MET A 154 12.85 -4.99 1.56
N GLN A 155 13.42 -6.20 1.49
CA GLN A 155 14.80 -6.43 1.09
C GLN A 155 14.99 -6.16 -0.41
N HIS A 156 14.04 -6.60 -1.25
CA HIS A 156 14.01 -6.31 -2.69
C HIS A 156 13.94 -4.80 -2.94
N LEU A 157 12.98 -4.11 -2.31
CA LEU A 157 12.84 -2.66 -2.36
C LEU A 157 14.13 -1.95 -1.94
N SER A 158 14.78 -2.44 -0.88
CA SER A 158 16.05 -1.89 -0.41
C SER A 158 17.18 -2.10 -1.41
N ALA A 159 17.25 -3.26 -2.07
CA ALA A 159 18.27 -3.56 -3.07
C ALA A 159 18.12 -2.68 -4.31
N VAL A 160 16.89 -2.55 -4.83
CA VAL A 160 16.57 -1.68 -5.97
C VAL A 160 16.90 -0.22 -5.65
N ASN A 161 16.56 0.27 -4.45
CA ASN A 161 16.88 1.65 -4.05
C ASN A 161 18.38 1.91 -3.88
N ARG A 162 19.12 0.96 -3.31
CA ARG A 162 20.59 1.05 -3.25
C ARG A 162 21.20 1.05 -4.64
N PHE A 163 20.60 0.32 -5.59
CA PHE A 163 21.07 0.32 -6.97
C PHE A 163 20.80 1.66 -7.68
N LEU A 164 19.61 2.24 -7.48
CA LEU A 164 19.31 3.61 -7.94
C LEU A 164 20.36 4.61 -7.44
N VAL A 165 20.73 4.54 -6.15
CA VAL A 165 21.78 5.40 -5.56
C VAL A 165 23.15 5.14 -6.17
N ALA A 166 23.53 3.88 -6.39
CA ALA A 166 24.79 3.54 -7.03
C ALA A 166 24.90 4.08 -8.47
N LEU A 167 23.78 4.20 -9.17
CA LEU A 167 23.67 4.82 -10.50
C LEU A 167 23.60 6.36 -10.48
N GLY A 168 23.68 6.99 -9.29
CA GLY A 168 23.61 8.43 -9.11
C GLY A 168 22.19 9.00 -9.04
N SER A 169 21.16 8.17 -8.96
CA SER A 169 19.77 8.61 -8.76
C SER A 169 19.43 8.76 -7.28
N CYS A 170 18.34 9.47 -6.99
CA CYS A 170 17.73 9.42 -5.67
C CYS A 170 16.97 8.09 -5.48
N PRO A 171 16.81 7.64 -4.21
CA PRO A 171 15.86 6.59 -3.90
C PRO A 171 14.44 6.95 -4.35
N HIS A 172 13.65 5.91 -4.65
CA HIS A 172 12.24 5.98 -5.01
C HIS A 172 11.44 5.08 -4.07
N LEU A 173 10.78 5.70 -3.10
CA LEU A 173 9.92 5.03 -2.11
C LEU A 173 8.45 5.37 -2.29
N ASP A 174 8.10 6.11 -3.34
CA ASP A 174 6.72 6.24 -3.74
C ASP A 174 6.22 4.92 -4.33
N ARG A 175 4.91 4.75 -4.35
CA ARG A 175 4.23 3.67 -5.07
C ARG A 175 3.33 4.30 -6.11
N GLN A 176 2.96 3.53 -7.14
CA GLN A 176 2.11 4.05 -8.20
C GLN A 176 0.73 4.46 -7.65
N ASP A 177 0.49 5.77 -7.54
CA ASP A 177 -0.80 6.33 -7.10
C ASP A 177 -1.72 6.69 -8.27
N PHE A 178 -1.18 6.83 -9.49
CA PHE A 178 -1.94 7.19 -10.69
C PHE A 178 -1.43 6.40 -11.90
N PRO A 179 -2.32 5.84 -12.75
CA PRO A 179 -1.90 5.08 -13.92
C PRO A 179 -1.25 6.02 -14.93
N TYR A 180 0.07 5.92 -15.08
CA TYR A 180 0.82 6.64 -16.11
C TYR A 180 1.26 5.74 -17.27
N GLU A 181 1.28 4.42 -17.09
CA GLU A 181 1.80 3.44 -18.06
C GLU A 181 0.85 2.24 -18.25
N PRO A 182 1.03 1.44 -19.32
CA PRO A 182 0.28 0.20 -19.51
C PRO A 182 0.49 -0.69 -18.29
N ASP A 183 -0.58 -1.25 -17.75
CA ASP A 183 -0.57 -1.96 -16.47
C ASP A 183 0.52 -3.07 -16.42
N ILE A 184 1.72 -2.75 -15.88
CA ILE A 184 2.77 -3.73 -15.57
C ILE A 184 2.22 -4.74 -14.58
N TYR A 185 1.42 -4.22 -13.64
CA TYR A 185 0.65 -4.98 -12.70
C TYR A 185 -0.53 -5.68 -13.40
N PRO A 186 -0.71 -7.00 -13.25
CA PRO A 186 -1.82 -7.67 -13.90
C PRO A 186 -3.21 -7.26 -13.35
N PHE A 187 -3.24 -6.55 -12.21
CA PHE A 187 -4.46 -6.06 -11.57
C PHE A 187 -4.26 -4.67 -10.95
N VAL A 188 -5.38 -4.02 -10.63
CA VAL A 188 -5.36 -2.74 -9.93
C VAL A 188 -4.88 -2.96 -8.50
N PHE A 189 -3.90 -2.17 -8.07
CA PHE A 189 -3.44 -2.14 -6.67
C PHE A 189 -4.62 -1.97 -5.70
N GLN A 190 -4.76 -2.88 -4.74
CA GLN A 190 -5.77 -2.82 -3.70
C GLN A 190 -5.24 -3.35 -2.37
N LEU A 191 -5.41 -2.58 -1.31
CA LEU A 191 -5.33 -3.08 0.05
C LEU A 191 -6.65 -3.80 0.38
N GLU A 192 -6.62 -5.12 0.39
CA GLU A 192 -7.78 -5.98 0.67
C GLU A 192 -7.42 -7.11 1.62
N PRO A 193 -8.36 -7.59 2.47
CA PRO A 193 -8.06 -8.69 3.38
C PRO A 193 -7.75 -9.98 2.62
N LEU A 194 -6.98 -10.88 3.25
CA LEU A 194 -6.61 -12.15 2.65
C LEU A 194 -7.87 -12.94 2.29
N SER A 195 -7.99 -13.30 1.03
CA SER A 195 -9.11 -14.05 0.48
C SER A 195 -8.62 -14.89 -0.69
N LYS A 196 -9.45 -15.79 -1.18
CA LYS A 196 -9.13 -16.59 -2.36
C LYS A 196 -8.83 -15.72 -3.60
N ALA A 197 -9.57 -14.63 -3.77
CA ALA A 197 -9.37 -13.67 -4.85
C ALA A 197 -8.04 -12.92 -4.71
N ALA A 198 -7.71 -12.45 -3.50
CA ALA A 198 -6.40 -11.81 -3.23
C ALA A 198 -5.24 -12.81 -3.45
N LEU A 199 -5.42 -14.08 -3.09
CA LEU A 199 -4.41 -15.11 -3.35
C LEU A 199 -4.24 -15.41 -4.84
N ALA A 200 -5.32 -15.45 -5.62
CA ALA A 200 -5.21 -15.63 -7.07
C ALA A 200 -4.34 -14.55 -7.72
N LYS A 201 -4.50 -13.30 -7.27
CA LYS A 201 -3.68 -12.15 -7.66
C LYS A 201 -2.20 -12.37 -7.34
N TYR A 202 -1.87 -12.73 -6.11
CA TYR A 202 -0.48 -12.87 -5.69
C TYR A 202 0.21 -14.08 -6.31
N VAL A 203 -0.47 -15.23 -6.34
CA VAL A 203 0.00 -16.41 -7.07
C VAL A 203 0.27 -16.07 -8.54
N TYR A 204 -0.61 -15.31 -9.17
CA TYR A 204 -0.44 -14.92 -10.56
C TYR A 204 0.75 -13.97 -10.78
N THR A 205 0.98 -13.06 -9.82
CA THR A 205 2.07 -12.08 -9.87
C THR A 205 3.44 -12.72 -9.66
N GLU A 206 3.55 -13.63 -8.70
CA GLU A 206 4.81 -14.30 -8.38
C GLU A 206 5.15 -15.45 -9.33
N ALA A 207 4.22 -15.88 -10.20
CA ALA A 207 4.48 -17.05 -11.02
C ALA A 207 5.52 -16.82 -12.12
N PRO A 208 6.37 -17.83 -12.37
CA PRO A 208 7.17 -17.88 -13.60
C PRO A 208 6.29 -17.72 -14.85
N ALA A 209 6.86 -17.12 -15.88
CA ALA A 209 6.13 -16.72 -17.10
C ALA A 209 5.42 -17.87 -17.84
N ASP A 210 5.85 -19.13 -17.66
CA ASP A 210 5.28 -20.29 -18.34
C ASP A 210 4.11 -20.95 -17.58
N VAL A 211 3.98 -20.73 -16.27
CA VAL A 211 3.01 -21.44 -15.40
C VAL A 211 1.57 -21.26 -15.87
N PHE A 212 1.20 -20.04 -16.28
CA PHE A 212 -0.16 -19.72 -16.71
C PHE A 212 -0.40 -19.88 -18.21
N ASN A 213 0.61 -20.32 -18.96
CA ASN A 213 0.38 -20.83 -20.29
C ASN A 213 -0.14 -22.28 -20.19
N VAL A 214 -1.46 -22.41 -20.08
CA VAL A 214 -2.16 -23.70 -19.89
C VAL A 214 -1.79 -24.76 -20.93
N SER A 215 -1.39 -24.34 -22.14
CA SER A 215 -0.95 -25.24 -23.21
C SER A 215 0.44 -25.85 -22.95
N LEU A 216 1.26 -25.21 -22.13
CA LEU A 216 2.60 -25.63 -21.72
C LEU A 216 2.62 -26.33 -20.37
N ALA A 217 1.47 -26.53 -19.73
CA ALA A 217 1.38 -27.16 -18.42
C ALA A 217 2.04 -28.55 -18.40
N LYS A 218 2.96 -28.75 -17.45
CA LYS A 218 3.80 -29.96 -17.36
C LYS A 218 3.00 -31.22 -17.01
N ASN A 219 1.90 -31.07 -16.27
CA ASN A 219 1.03 -32.17 -15.85
C ASN A 219 -0.42 -31.70 -15.67
N LYS A 220 -1.33 -32.64 -15.39
CA LYS A 220 -2.77 -32.35 -15.22
C LYS A 220 -3.08 -31.51 -13.98
N GLU A 221 -2.27 -31.63 -12.93
CA GLU A 221 -2.48 -30.91 -11.67
C GLU A 221 -2.15 -29.42 -11.85
N ASP A 222 -1.00 -29.11 -12.44
CA ASP A 222 -0.57 -27.75 -12.77
C ASP A 222 -1.56 -27.09 -13.74
N LYS A 223 -2.06 -27.84 -14.73
CA LYS A 223 -3.12 -27.37 -15.62
C LYS A 223 -4.39 -26.98 -14.84
N ALA A 224 -4.87 -27.86 -13.96
CA ALA A 224 -6.08 -27.61 -13.19
C ALA A 224 -5.89 -26.46 -12.19
N PHE A 225 -4.69 -26.32 -11.62
CA PHE A 225 -4.32 -25.19 -10.78
C PHE A 225 -4.35 -23.87 -11.56
N ALA A 226 -3.68 -23.81 -12.72
CA ALA A 226 -3.67 -22.64 -13.57
C ALA A 226 -5.09 -22.22 -13.97
N GLU A 227 -5.94 -23.17 -14.39
CA GLU A 227 -7.34 -22.91 -14.72
C GLU A 227 -8.12 -22.34 -13.51
N ARG A 228 -7.91 -22.84 -12.28
CA ARG A 228 -8.59 -22.32 -11.08
C ARG A 228 -8.19 -20.88 -10.77
N VAL A 229 -6.90 -20.55 -10.86
CA VAL A 229 -6.41 -19.18 -10.61
C VAL A 229 -6.96 -18.22 -11.66
N LEU A 230 -6.88 -18.59 -12.95
CA LEU A 230 -7.39 -17.76 -14.05
C LEU A 230 -8.91 -17.52 -13.95
N VAL A 231 -9.69 -18.51 -13.51
CA VAL A 231 -11.12 -18.35 -13.23
C VAL A 231 -11.37 -17.36 -12.09
N GLU A 232 -10.56 -17.42 -11.02
CA GLU A 232 -10.69 -16.52 -9.87
C GLU A 232 -10.31 -15.07 -10.23
N LEU A 233 -9.30 -14.86 -11.08
CA LEU A 233 -8.94 -13.54 -11.60
C LEU A 233 -10.03 -12.95 -12.53
N GLY A 234 -10.74 -13.80 -13.27
CA GLY A 234 -11.82 -13.37 -14.15
C GLY A 234 -11.38 -12.33 -15.18
N ALA A 235 -12.03 -11.15 -15.18
CA ALA A 235 -11.72 -10.06 -16.10
C ALA A 235 -10.40 -9.32 -15.79
N GLU A 236 -9.77 -9.61 -14.64
CA GLU A 236 -8.48 -9.05 -14.23
C GLU A 236 -7.28 -9.87 -14.73
N ASN A 237 -7.48 -10.81 -15.65
CA ASN A 237 -6.39 -11.59 -16.26
C ASN A 237 -5.64 -10.79 -17.34
N LYS A 238 -4.93 -9.74 -16.93
CA LYS A 238 -3.94 -9.05 -17.79
C LYS A 238 -2.61 -9.80 -17.72
N THR A 239 -1.76 -9.65 -18.74
CA THR A 239 -0.41 -10.24 -18.75
C THR A 239 0.39 -9.80 -17.53
N ASN A 240 0.88 -10.77 -16.75
CA ASN A 240 1.86 -10.48 -15.70
C ASN A 240 3.20 -10.04 -16.32
N GLN A 241 3.64 -8.82 -16.03
CA GLN A 241 4.88 -8.25 -16.56
C GLN A 241 6.00 -8.11 -15.51
N VAL A 242 5.81 -8.54 -14.26
CA VAL A 242 6.82 -8.39 -13.19
C VAL A 242 8.11 -9.13 -13.55
N GLY A 243 8.02 -10.41 -13.93
CA GLY A 243 9.20 -11.15 -14.38
C GLY A 243 9.84 -10.54 -15.64
N SER A 244 9.05 -9.97 -16.57
CA SER A 244 9.62 -9.29 -17.75
C SER A 244 10.33 -7.97 -17.40
N LEU A 245 9.94 -7.31 -16.30
CA LEU A 245 10.62 -6.11 -15.80
C LEU A 245 12.04 -6.41 -15.37
N TYR A 246 12.22 -7.38 -14.47
CA TYR A 246 13.57 -7.76 -14.02
C TYR A 246 14.44 -8.30 -15.16
N ARG A 247 13.87 -9.06 -16.11
CA ARG A 247 14.60 -9.45 -17.34
C ARG A 247 15.03 -8.24 -18.16
N SER A 248 14.15 -7.25 -18.33
CA SER A 248 14.48 -6.00 -19.05
C SER A 248 15.59 -5.20 -18.34
N VAL A 249 15.57 -5.15 -17.01
CA VAL A 249 16.65 -4.54 -16.20
C VAL A 249 17.99 -5.26 -16.44
N LEU A 250 17.99 -6.60 -16.44
CA LEU A 250 19.19 -7.42 -16.70
C LEU A 250 19.74 -7.23 -18.13
N ASP A 251 18.85 -7.06 -19.11
CA ASP A 251 19.20 -6.76 -20.50
C ASP A 251 19.82 -5.36 -20.61
N MET A 252 19.23 -4.34 -19.96
CA MET A 252 19.79 -2.98 -19.92
C MET A 252 21.16 -2.92 -19.23
N LEU A 253 21.35 -3.69 -18.16
CA LEU A 253 22.67 -3.86 -17.54
C LEU A 253 23.71 -4.46 -18.51
N SER A 254 23.29 -5.36 -19.40
CA SER A 254 24.17 -5.92 -20.43
C SER A 254 24.52 -4.91 -21.53
N GLU A 255 23.59 -4.02 -21.87
CA GLU A 255 23.85 -2.91 -22.80
C GLU A 255 24.83 -1.89 -22.19
N ILE A 256 24.65 -1.55 -20.90
CA ILE A 256 25.53 -0.60 -20.18
C ILE A 256 26.96 -1.12 -20.05
N ASP A 257 27.17 -2.42 -19.80
CA ASP A 257 28.50 -3.04 -19.72
C ASP A 257 29.31 -2.86 -21.02
N GLY A 258 28.62 -2.74 -22.15
CA GLY A 258 29.24 -2.51 -23.46
C GLY A 258 29.63 -1.05 -23.75
N ILE A 259 29.24 -0.10 -22.89
CA ILE A 259 29.49 1.33 -23.11
C ILE A 259 30.86 1.73 -22.53
N PRO A 260 31.80 2.24 -23.35
CA PRO A 260 33.06 2.79 -22.84
C PRO A 260 32.81 3.96 -21.88
N ASP A 261 33.49 3.96 -20.73
CA ASP A 261 33.32 4.95 -19.66
C ASP A 261 31.87 5.08 -19.15
N GLY A 262 31.13 3.96 -19.18
CA GLY A 262 29.78 3.87 -18.63
C GLY A 262 29.69 4.14 -17.11
N PRO A 263 28.47 4.29 -16.56
CA PRO A 263 28.25 4.63 -15.16
C PRO A 263 28.67 3.54 -14.15
N LEU A 264 28.97 2.33 -14.63
CA LEU A 264 29.36 1.17 -13.83
C LEU A 264 30.56 0.47 -14.49
N THR A 265 31.42 -0.11 -13.66
CA THR A 265 32.44 -1.07 -14.11
C THR A 265 31.81 -2.43 -14.41
N SER A 266 32.47 -3.26 -15.22
CA SER A 266 32.00 -4.62 -15.52
C SER A 266 31.86 -5.50 -14.28
N ASP A 267 32.72 -5.32 -13.27
CA ASP A 267 32.63 -6.05 -12.00
C ASP A 267 31.39 -5.61 -11.20
N GLU A 268 31.06 -4.32 -11.19
CA GLU A 268 29.83 -3.81 -10.57
C GLU A 268 28.58 -4.31 -11.31
N VAL A 269 28.60 -4.32 -12.64
CA VAL A 269 27.52 -4.89 -13.45
C VAL A 269 27.30 -6.37 -13.13
N ALA A 270 28.38 -7.16 -13.07
CA ALA A 270 28.30 -8.58 -12.74
C ALA A 270 27.66 -8.80 -11.36
N LYS A 271 28.06 -8.02 -10.36
CA LYS A 271 27.48 -8.07 -9.02
C LYS A 271 25.99 -7.72 -9.01
N TRP A 272 25.59 -6.62 -9.64
CA TRP A 272 24.18 -6.22 -9.71
C TRP A 272 23.32 -7.24 -10.44
N LYS A 273 23.83 -7.86 -11.51
CA LYS A 273 23.13 -8.95 -12.20
C LYS A 273 22.92 -10.16 -11.29
N GLU A 274 23.89 -10.52 -10.46
CA GLU A 274 23.74 -11.61 -9.50
C GLU A 274 22.67 -11.29 -8.46
N ASP A 275 22.72 -10.10 -7.86
CA ASP A 275 21.77 -9.69 -6.82
C ASP A 275 20.33 -9.58 -7.37
N LEU A 276 20.14 -9.02 -8.58
CA LEU A 276 18.81 -8.92 -9.22
C LEU A 276 18.26 -10.27 -9.65
N ARG A 277 19.11 -11.22 -10.06
CA ARG A 277 18.67 -12.60 -10.34
C ARG A 277 18.18 -13.28 -9.07
N ARG A 278 18.85 -13.07 -7.94
CA ARG A 278 18.41 -13.61 -6.65
C ARG A 278 17.02 -13.11 -6.28
N ILE A 279 16.77 -11.80 -6.43
CA ILE A 279 15.46 -11.19 -6.19
C ILE A 279 14.38 -11.83 -7.09
N MET A 280 14.65 -11.92 -8.39
CA MET A 280 13.72 -12.55 -9.34
C MET A 280 13.46 -14.02 -9.02
N ASP A 281 14.49 -14.78 -8.65
CA ASP A 281 14.39 -16.20 -8.31
C ASP A 281 13.63 -16.42 -6.99
N GLU A 282 13.80 -15.54 -5.98
CA GLU A 282 13.05 -15.56 -4.72
C GLU A 282 11.54 -15.36 -4.97
N GLY A 283 11.16 -14.40 -5.81
CA GLY A 283 9.75 -14.21 -6.22
C GLY A 283 9.20 -15.40 -7.03
N GLU A 284 9.87 -15.75 -8.13
CA GLU A 284 9.42 -16.80 -9.07
C GLU A 284 9.44 -18.23 -8.47
N THR A 285 10.12 -18.44 -7.35
CA THR A 285 10.22 -19.75 -6.69
C THR A 285 9.57 -19.74 -5.32
N ASP A 286 10.13 -19.01 -4.37
CA ASP A 286 9.78 -19.16 -2.96
C ASP A 286 8.42 -18.56 -2.67
N HIS A 287 8.18 -17.32 -3.14
CA HIS A 287 6.89 -16.64 -2.95
C HIS A 287 5.79 -17.30 -3.75
N PHE A 288 6.05 -17.66 -5.00
CA PHE A 288 5.10 -18.43 -5.81
C PHE A 288 4.64 -19.72 -5.13
N ASN A 289 5.58 -20.52 -4.61
CA ASN A 289 5.27 -21.77 -3.93
C ASN A 289 4.46 -21.52 -2.65
N PHE A 290 4.84 -20.52 -1.86
CA PHE A 290 4.08 -20.12 -0.68
C PHE A 290 2.65 -19.75 -1.02
N PHE A 291 2.43 -18.81 -1.95
CA PHE A 291 1.08 -18.38 -2.31
C PHE A 291 0.26 -19.50 -2.94
N ARG A 292 0.88 -20.38 -3.74
CA ARG A 292 0.21 -21.56 -4.30
C ARG A 292 -0.27 -22.48 -3.18
N ASP A 293 0.58 -22.78 -2.20
CA ASP A 293 0.23 -23.63 -1.06
C ASP A 293 -0.91 -23.02 -0.23
N VAL A 294 -0.93 -21.70 -0.08
CA VAL A 294 -2.01 -21.00 0.63
C VAL A 294 -3.31 -21.00 -0.20
N PHE A 295 -3.24 -20.71 -1.50
CA PHE A 295 -4.39 -20.74 -2.42
C PHE A 295 -5.05 -22.12 -2.50
N GLU A 296 -4.25 -23.18 -2.53
CA GLU A 296 -4.73 -24.57 -2.58
C GLU A 296 -5.09 -25.14 -1.20
N ALA A 297 -5.02 -24.33 -0.14
CA ALA A 297 -5.26 -24.74 1.25
C ALA A 297 -4.37 -25.91 1.70
N ARG A 298 -3.14 -25.99 1.17
CA ARG A 298 -2.11 -27.00 1.54
C ARG A 298 -1.18 -26.53 2.65
N HIS A 299 -1.17 -25.23 2.95
CA HIS A 299 -0.31 -24.66 4.00
C HIS A 299 -0.58 -25.30 5.39
N PRO A 300 0.45 -25.64 6.20
CA PRO A 300 0.30 -26.28 7.50
C PRO A 300 -0.61 -25.54 8.49
N ALA A 301 -0.69 -24.21 8.40
CA ALA A 301 -1.56 -23.38 9.24
C ALA A 301 -3.05 -23.73 9.12
N PHE A 302 -3.48 -24.38 8.03
CA PHE A 302 -4.86 -24.83 7.86
C PHE A 302 -5.19 -26.14 8.61
N ARG A 303 -4.18 -26.81 9.20
CA ARG A 303 -4.34 -28.03 10.00
C ARG A 303 -5.12 -29.14 9.27
N GLY A 304 -4.87 -29.28 7.97
CA GLY A 304 -5.49 -30.28 7.10
C GLY A 304 -6.89 -29.91 6.57
N LYS A 305 -7.41 -28.71 6.86
CA LYS A 305 -8.64 -28.21 6.24
C LYS A 305 -8.37 -27.75 4.81
N THR A 306 -9.06 -28.32 3.84
CA THR A 306 -8.83 -28.07 2.40
C THR A 306 -9.86 -27.13 1.77
N ASP A 307 -10.93 -26.78 2.48
CA ASP A 307 -12.07 -26.02 1.98
C ASP A 307 -12.23 -24.64 2.66
N VAL A 308 -11.19 -24.15 3.33
CA VAL A 308 -11.21 -22.88 4.09
C VAL A 308 -11.66 -21.68 3.24
N TRP A 309 -11.37 -21.71 1.94
CA TRP A 309 -11.74 -20.66 0.99
C TRP A 309 -13.16 -20.79 0.42
N SER A 310 -13.82 -21.91 0.64
CA SER A 310 -15.23 -22.14 0.28
C SER A 310 -16.19 -21.64 1.36
N LEU A 311 -15.67 -21.31 2.55
CA LEU A 311 -16.44 -20.75 3.66
C LEU A 311 -16.90 -19.33 3.34
N SER A 312 -18.04 -18.91 3.90
CA SER A 312 -18.45 -17.50 3.87
C SER A 312 -17.40 -16.65 4.61
N PRO A 313 -17.08 -15.42 4.15
CA PRO A 313 -16.22 -14.50 4.91
C PRO A 313 -16.71 -14.21 6.34
N THR A 314 -18.02 -14.37 6.58
CA THR A 314 -18.63 -14.22 7.91
C THR A 314 -18.53 -15.46 8.79
N ASP A 315 -18.10 -16.60 8.24
CA ASP A 315 -17.91 -17.84 8.98
C ASP A 315 -16.82 -17.67 10.04
N ALA A 316 -17.01 -18.27 11.23
CA ALA A 316 -16.05 -18.18 12.32
C ALA A 316 -14.68 -18.79 11.96
N PHE A 317 -14.65 -19.77 11.06
CA PHE A 317 -13.46 -20.44 10.56
C PHE A 317 -12.92 -19.86 9.24
N TYR A 318 -13.50 -18.78 8.72
CA TYR A 318 -12.86 -18.07 7.62
C TYR A 318 -11.52 -17.48 8.08
N PRO A 319 -10.43 -17.59 7.29
CA PRO A 319 -9.10 -17.22 7.76
C PRO A 319 -8.91 -15.77 8.22
N SER A 320 -9.60 -14.81 7.60
CA SER A 320 -9.38 -13.38 7.80
C SER A 320 -10.61 -12.64 8.34
N HIS A 321 -10.37 -11.47 8.91
CA HIS A 321 -11.38 -10.47 9.24
C HIS A 321 -11.93 -9.82 7.96
N ASP A 322 -13.22 -9.48 7.98
CA ASP A 322 -13.82 -8.66 6.93
C ASP A 322 -13.41 -7.20 7.16
N LEU A 323 -12.40 -6.76 6.41
CA LEU A 323 -11.83 -5.42 6.48
C LEU A 323 -12.27 -4.58 5.29
N THR A 324 -12.46 -3.28 5.54
CA THR A 324 -12.71 -2.32 4.45
C THR A 324 -11.55 -2.32 3.47
N ARG A 325 -11.84 -2.42 2.17
CA ARG A 325 -10.84 -2.31 1.09
C ARG A 325 -10.36 -0.87 0.94
N ASN A 326 -9.07 -0.69 0.69
CA ASN A 326 -8.42 0.62 0.51
C ASN A 326 -8.86 1.63 1.59
N PRO A 327 -8.78 1.27 2.89
CA PRO A 327 -9.17 2.19 3.95
C PRO A 327 -8.22 3.39 3.93
N THR A 328 -8.68 4.55 4.40
CA THR A 328 -7.81 5.72 4.55
C THR A 328 -8.09 6.49 5.83
N ALA A 329 -7.04 7.11 6.38
CA ALA A 329 -7.16 8.04 7.48
C ALA A 329 -7.48 9.48 7.04
N TYR A 330 -7.50 9.76 5.72
CA TYR A 330 -7.84 11.09 5.21
C TYR A 330 -9.34 11.40 5.38
N ILE A 331 -9.61 12.48 6.11
CA ILE A 331 -10.98 12.90 6.42
C ILE A 331 -11.67 13.47 5.18
N GLY A 332 -12.88 12.99 4.91
CA GLY A 332 -13.69 13.36 3.75
C GLY A 332 -13.44 12.51 2.49
N HIS A 333 -12.51 11.57 2.55
CA HIS A 333 -12.30 10.61 1.46
C HIS A 333 -13.43 9.57 1.39
N PRO A 334 -13.84 9.08 0.21
CA PRO A 334 -14.89 8.06 0.09
C PRO A 334 -14.66 6.78 0.91
N ASN A 335 -13.39 6.36 1.05
CA ASN A 335 -13.00 5.19 1.83
C ASN A 335 -12.48 5.53 3.24
N GLN A 336 -12.86 6.69 3.79
CA GLN A 336 -12.44 7.09 5.13
C GLN A 336 -12.84 6.03 6.17
N ILE A 337 -11.91 5.68 7.05
CA ILE A 337 -12.21 4.85 8.22
C ILE A 337 -13.28 5.55 9.08
N GLU A 338 -14.42 4.89 9.26
CA GLU A 338 -15.59 5.49 9.91
C GLU A 338 -15.48 5.50 11.44
N LYS A 339 -14.91 4.42 12.02
CA LYS A 339 -14.81 4.25 13.47
C LYS A 339 -13.79 5.24 14.03
N PRO A 340 -14.17 6.15 14.95
CA PRO A 340 -13.25 7.19 15.42
C PRO A 340 -11.96 6.66 16.04
N LYS A 341 -12.04 5.58 16.84
CA LYS A 341 -10.86 4.92 17.43
C LYS A 341 -9.92 4.35 16.36
N ALA A 342 -10.45 3.69 15.34
CA ALA A 342 -9.63 3.16 14.25
C ALA A 342 -9.03 4.29 13.41
N LEU A 343 -9.78 5.36 13.18
CA LEU A 343 -9.33 6.51 12.39
C LEU A 343 -8.11 7.21 13.04
N ILE A 344 -8.13 7.42 14.36
CA ILE A 344 -6.98 8.01 15.07
C ILE A 344 -5.76 7.07 15.09
N LEU A 345 -5.98 5.76 15.25
CA LEU A 345 -4.89 4.78 15.24
C LEU A 345 -4.28 4.66 13.84
N ALA A 346 -5.11 4.65 12.79
CA ALA A 346 -4.67 4.65 11.41
C ALA A 346 -3.88 5.90 11.05
N TRP A 347 -4.28 7.08 11.55
CA TRP A 347 -3.49 8.31 11.38
C TRP A 347 -2.11 8.22 12.04
N LEU A 348 -2.05 7.72 13.28
CA LEU A 348 -0.77 7.49 13.95
C LEU A 348 0.09 6.48 13.18
N GLY A 349 -0.52 5.40 12.68
CA GLY A 349 0.15 4.42 11.83
C GLY A 349 0.73 5.04 10.56
N ASN A 350 0.00 5.95 9.90
CA ASN A 350 0.53 6.71 8.76
C ASN A 350 1.70 7.62 9.14
N LEU A 351 1.64 8.32 10.28
CA LEU A 351 2.77 9.12 10.74
C LEU A 351 4.03 8.25 10.87
N HIS A 352 3.92 7.06 11.47
CA HIS A 352 5.05 6.15 11.58
C HIS A 352 5.49 5.56 10.23
N TYR A 353 4.56 5.27 9.33
CA TYR A 353 4.87 4.80 7.98
C TYR A 353 5.66 5.85 7.19
N TRP A 354 5.23 7.11 7.25
CA TRP A 354 5.94 8.23 6.62
C TRP A 354 7.31 8.46 7.24
N ILE A 355 7.42 8.35 8.57
CA ILE A 355 8.71 8.42 9.27
C ILE A 355 9.63 7.31 8.79
N ALA A 356 9.16 6.06 8.73
CA ALA A 356 9.95 4.91 8.30
C ALA A 356 10.48 5.11 6.88
N LEU A 357 9.62 5.44 5.91
CA LEU A 357 10.03 5.66 4.53
C LEU A 357 10.96 6.86 4.37
N SER A 358 10.68 7.98 5.02
CA SER A 358 11.57 9.15 4.96
C SER A 358 12.95 8.87 5.58
N THR A 359 12.98 8.01 6.60
CA THR A 359 14.21 7.56 7.25
C THR A 359 14.99 6.58 6.37
N LEU A 360 14.32 5.65 5.67
CA LEU A 360 14.93 4.78 4.66
C LEU A 360 15.55 5.60 3.53
N ASP A 361 14.81 6.59 3.02
CA ASP A 361 15.29 7.47 1.95
C ASP A 361 16.55 8.25 2.37
N TYR A 362 16.57 8.78 3.60
CA TYR A 362 17.78 9.35 4.19
C TYR A 362 18.91 8.33 4.24
N ALA A 363 18.65 7.16 4.82
CA ALA A 363 19.65 6.10 5.01
C ALA A 363 20.28 5.65 3.70
N TYR A 364 19.49 5.44 2.64
CA TYR A 364 20.00 5.04 1.33
C TYR A 364 20.87 6.12 0.69
N ARG A 365 20.47 7.40 0.77
CA ARG A 365 21.28 8.51 0.21
C ARG A 365 22.60 8.73 0.94
N THR A 366 22.66 8.43 2.23
CA THR A 366 23.85 8.72 3.06
C THR A 366 24.67 7.49 3.42
N GLY A 367 24.18 6.28 3.11
CA GLY A 367 24.79 5.03 3.58
C GLY A 367 24.77 4.91 5.10
N ASP A 368 23.70 5.39 5.74
CA ASP A 368 23.60 5.47 7.20
C ASP A 368 22.81 4.28 7.78
N ASP A 369 23.52 3.24 8.19
CA ASP A 369 22.92 2.02 8.75
C ASP A 369 22.15 2.27 10.05
N GLY A 370 22.57 3.26 10.86
CA GLY A 370 21.84 3.60 12.08
C GLY A 370 20.44 4.15 11.77
N ALA A 371 20.29 4.88 10.67
CA ALA A 371 18.97 5.31 10.20
C ALA A 371 18.11 4.12 9.72
N LEU A 372 18.70 3.09 9.08
CA LEU A 372 17.97 1.87 8.72
C LEU A 372 17.40 1.15 9.95
N ASP A 373 18.19 1.05 11.02
CA ASP A 373 17.76 0.46 12.29
C ASP A 373 16.57 1.21 12.89
N HIS A 374 16.61 2.56 12.84
CA HIS A 374 15.49 3.37 13.31
C HIS A 374 14.24 3.24 12.45
N ALA A 375 14.37 3.14 11.12
CA ALA A 375 13.23 2.88 10.24
C ALA A 375 12.58 1.52 10.56
N THR A 376 13.40 0.48 10.75
CA THR A 376 12.96 -0.86 11.18
C THR A 376 12.27 -0.81 12.54
N ALA A 377 12.82 -0.05 13.49
CA ALA A 377 12.21 0.11 14.81
C ALA A 377 10.80 0.72 14.73
N GLN A 378 10.55 1.68 13.83
CA GLN A 378 9.19 2.22 13.63
C GLN A 378 8.21 1.15 13.14
N MET A 379 8.64 0.28 12.22
CA MET A 379 7.83 -0.84 11.74
C MET A 379 7.44 -1.79 12.88
N MET A 380 8.41 -2.18 13.71
CA MET A 380 8.22 -3.21 14.73
C MET A 380 7.50 -2.71 16.00
N THR A 381 7.78 -1.48 16.43
CA THR A 381 7.38 -1.01 17.77
C THR A 381 6.20 -0.05 17.75
N ALA A 382 5.87 0.52 16.58
CA ALA A 382 4.77 1.47 16.42
C ALA A 382 3.73 0.97 15.42
N ILE A 383 4.15 0.67 14.18
CA ILE A 383 3.24 0.25 13.10
C ILE A 383 2.61 -1.11 13.41
N TRP A 384 3.42 -2.10 13.79
CA TRP A 384 2.95 -3.46 14.03
C TRP A 384 1.87 -3.57 15.13
N PRO A 385 2.04 -2.98 16.33
CA PRO A 385 0.97 -2.95 17.34
C PRO A 385 -0.32 -2.30 16.84
N ILE A 386 -0.21 -1.21 16.07
CA ILE A 386 -1.37 -0.53 15.49
C ILE A 386 -2.06 -1.43 14.45
N ALA A 387 -1.28 -2.08 13.59
CA ALA A 387 -1.80 -2.91 12.51
C ALA A 387 -2.54 -4.16 13.03
N ILE A 388 -2.09 -4.76 14.13
CA ILE A 388 -2.79 -5.87 14.81
C ILE A 388 -4.07 -5.38 15.52
N GLU A 389 -4.09 -4.14 16.00
CA GLU A 389 -5.23 -3.58 16.74
C GLU A 389 -6.39 -3.16 15.83
N LEU A 390 -6.11 -2.67 14.61
CA LEU A 390 -7.13 -2.14 13.69
C LEU A 390 -8.23 -3.14 13.26
N PRO A 391 -7.94 -4.44 13.00
CA PRO A 391 -8.95 -5.42 12.58
C PRO A 391 -10.15 -5.58 13.51
N GLN A 392 -10.00 -5.34 14.82
CA GLN A 392 -11.14 -5.39 15.76
C GLN A 392 -12.20 -4.31 15.48
N TYR A 393 -11.82 -3.27 14.73
CA TYR A 393 -12.70 -2.18 14.30
C TYR A 393 -13.11 -2.30 12.83
N GLN A 394 -12.87 -3.45 12.18
CA GLN A 394 -13.13 -3.71 10.75
C GLN A 394 -12.35 -2.76 9.80
N ALA A 395 -11.18 -2.29 10.26
CA ALA A 395 -10.26 -1.47 9.49
C ALA A 395 -8.90 -2.19 9.38
N GLY A 396 -8.18 -1.94 8.29
CA GLY A 396 -6.76 -2.28 8.18
C GLY A 396 -5.90 -1.03 8.21
N LEU A 397 -4.58 -1.19 8.36
CA LEU A 397 -3.66 -0.07 8.27
C LEU A 397 -3.65 0.47 6.82
N PRO A 398 -3.86 1.78 6.61
CA PRO A 398 -4.14 2.30 5.27
C PRO A 398 -2.90 2.51 4.41
N PHE A 399 -1.71 2.63 5.02
CA PHE A 399 -0.47 2.98 4.31
C PHE A 399 -0.70 4.15 3.33
N ASP A 400 -1.35 5.20 3.83
CA ASP A 400 -1.73 6.35 3.01
C ASP A 400 -0.45 7.01 2.47
N PRO A 401 -0.42 7.39 1.18
CA PRO A 401 0.76 8.02 0.60
C PRO A 401 0.95 9.41 1.20
N LEU A 402 2.21 9.79 1.43
CA LEU A 402 2.56 11.14 1.85
C LEU A 402 2.55 12.06 0.63
N SER A 403 1.66 13.06 0.62
CA SER A 403 1.52 14.00 -0.51
C SER A 403 2.77 14.81 -0.88
N MET A 404 3.80 14.82 -0.03
CA MET A 404 5.07 15.53 -0.28
C MET A 404 6.17 14.61 -0.84
N GLY A 405 5.90 13.32 -1.02
CA GLY A 405 6.91 12.29 -1.28
C GLY A 405 7.83 12.08 -0.08
N TYR A 406 8.85 11.24 -0.24
CA TYR A 406 9.76 10.84 0.85
C TYR A 406 11.13 11.55 0.83
N ALA A 407 11.46 12.20 -0.29
CA ALA A 407 12.63 13.07 -0.45
C ALA A 407 12.41 14.45 0.17
N LEU A 408 12.30 14.49 1.49
CA LEU A 408 11.78 15.66 2.22
C LEU A 408 12.73 16.86 2.29
N GLY A 409 14.05 16.64 2.33
CA GLY A 409 15.05 17.69 2.53
C GLY A 409 16.02 17.82 1.37
N ALA A 410 16.46 19.05 1.06
CA ALA A 410 17.40 19.28 -0.03
C ALA A 410 18.85 18.86 0.29
N ASN A 411 19.14 18.53 1.55
CA ASN A 411 20.42 17.98 2.00
C ASN A 411 20.24 17.18 3.31
N PRO A 412 21.22 16.34 3.70
CA PRO A 412 21.12 15.47 4.88
C PRO A 412 20.69 16.20 6.16
N LYS A 413 21.23 17.39 6.42
CA LYS A 413 20.90 18.19 7.62
C LYS A 413 19.43 18.64 7.62
N GLN A 414 18.91 19.05 6.47
CA GLN A 414 17.50 19.45 6.35
C GLN A 414 16.57 18.23 6.44
N THR A 415 16.94 17.10 5.83
CA THR A 415 16.18 15.85 5.91
C THR A 415 16.05 15.38 7.36
N LYS A 416 17.16 15.31 8.10
CA LYS A 416 17.18 15.00 9.55
C LYS A 416 16.23 15.89 10.34
N ARG A 417 16.25 17.21 10.10
CA ARG A 417 15.38 18.17 10.78
C ARG A 417 13.89 17.90 10.54
N ILE A 418 13.52 17.55 9.31
CA ILE A 418 12.11 17.26 8.96
C ILE A 418 11.67 15.92 9.55
N ILE A 419 12.50 14.88 9.48
CA ILE A 419 12.21 13.58 10.12
C ILE A 419 12.01 13.75 11.63
N ALA A 420 12.88 14.52 12.30
CA ALA A 420 12.73 14.82 13.72
C ALA A 420 11.44 15.60 14.05
N ALA A 421 10.94 16.42 13.11
CA ALA A 421 9.66 17.12 13.26
C ALA A 421 8.47 16.15 13.14
N PHE A 422 8.49 15.24 12.16
CA PHE A 422 7.50 14.16 12.07
C PHE A 422 7.49 13.28 13.32
N GLY A 423 8.67 12.87 13.81
CA GLY A 423 8.76 12.10 15.06
C GLY A 423 8.16 12.85 16.25
N ARG A 424 8.36 14.17 16.34
CA ARG A 424 7.75 14.99 17.39
C ARG A 424 6.22 15.06 17.25
N GLU A 425 5.71 15.15 16.02
CA GLU A 425 4.28 15.13 15.74
C GLU A 425 3.65 13.80 16.17
N ALA A 426 4.26 12.67 15.77
CA ALA A 426 3.84 11.32 16.17
C ALA A 426 3.84 11.16 17.70
N LEU A 427 4.91 11.57 18.38
CA LEU A 427 5.03 11.48 19.84
C LEU A 427 3.98 12.34 20.56
N ASN A 428 3.76 13.57 20.10
CA ASN A 428 2.74 14.46 20.66
C ASN A 428 1.34 13.87 20.46
N PHE A 429 1.05 13.33 19.28
CA PHE A 429 -0.22 12.71 18.96
C PHE A 429 -0.45 11.45 19.81
N ALA A 430 0.52 10.54 19.87
CA ALA A 430 0.47 9.33 20.70
C ALA A 430 0.26 9.67 22.19
N THR A 431 0.87 10.75 22.68
CA THR A 431 0.63 11.23 24.06
C THR A 431 -0.80 11.71 24.26
N ALA A 432 -1.38 12.42 23.30
CA ALA A 432 -2.77 12.87 23.38
C ALA A 432 -3.79 11.72 23.38
N ILE A 433 -3.43 10.56 22.81
CA ILE A 433 -4.29 9.37 22.74
C ILE A 433 -3.79 8.21 23.61
N GLU A 434 -2.97 8.47 24.63
CA GLU A 434 -2.27 7.42 25.40
C GLU A 434 -3.18 6.31 25.93
N HIS A 435 -4.35 6.66 26.43
CA HIS A 435 -5.37 5.71 26.93
C HIS A 435 -6.03 4.84 25.84
N ARG A 436 -5.62 5.00 24.57
CA ARG A 436 -6.16 4.30 23.40
C ARG A 436 -5.08 3.57 22.60
N LEU A 437 -3.81 3.71 23.01
CA LEU A 437 -2.72 3.02 22.34
C LEU A 437 -2.82 1.51 22.60
N PRO A 438 -2.45 0.67 21.62
CA PRO A 438 -2.26 -0.76 21.84
C PRO A 438 -1.28 -1.01 22.99
N GLU A 439 -1.47 -2.09 23.76
CA GLU A 439 -0.63 -2.42 24.92
C GLU A 439 0.88 -2.48 24.59
N ASN A 440 1.21 -2.97 23.39
CA ASN A 440 2.59 -3.18 22.93
C ASN A 440 3.16 -2.00 22.12
N TYR A 441 2.44 -0.89 22.02
CA TYR A 441 2.93 0.31 21.34
C TYR A 441 4.03 0.98 22.19
N ASP A 442 5.19 1.23 21.58
CA ASP A 442 6.33 1.81 22.28
C ASP A 442 6.74 3.17 21.69
N LYS A 443 6.64 4.21 22.54
CA LYS A 443 7.06 5.59 22.22
C LYS A 443 8.59 5.72 22.13
N LYS A 444 9.34 4.84 22.80
CA LYS A 444 10.78 4.96 22.99
C LYS A 444 11.54 4.96 21.66
N SER A 445 11.15 4.11 20.72
CA SER A 445 11.76 4.07 19.38
C SER A 445 11.67 5.41 18.65
N THR A 446 10.57 6.15 18.85
CA THR A 446 10.36 7.47 18.26
C THR A 446 11.18 8.54 18.98
N GLU A 447 11.30 8.45 20.31
CA GLU A 447 12.18 9.33 21.09
C GLU A 447 13.65 9.17 20.68
N ASP A 448 14.09 7.93 20.52
CA ASP A 448 15.47 7.60 20.12
C ASP A 448 15.75 8.05 18.69
N LEU A 449 14.81 7.86 17.76
CA LEU A 449 14.90 8.44 16.41
C LEU A 449 15.05 9.96 16.45
N ILE A 450 14.26 10.67 17.26
CA ILE A 450 14.36 12.14 17.36
C ILE A 450 15.73 12.56 17.90
N ALA A 451 16.24 11.85 18.91
CA ALA A 451 17.57 12.11 19.44
C ALA A 451 18.64 11.87 18.37
N TYR A 452 18.55 10.76 17.65
CA TYR A 452 19.44 10.37 16.57
C TYR A 452 19.47 11.39 15.42
N MET A 453 18.30 11.87 14.99
CA MET A 453 18.19 12.88 13.93
C MET A 453 18.66 14.28 14.35
N ARG A 454 18.86 14.53 15.65
CA ARG A 454 19.37 15.79 16.19
C ARG A 454 20.86 15.80 16.44
N ALA A 455 21.46 14.62 16.62
CA ALA A 455 22.90 14.42 16.63
C ALA A 455 23.46 14.64 15.22
#